data_AF-S7QKE3-F1
#
_entry.id   AF-S7QKE3-F1
#
_cell.length_a   1.000
_cell.length_b   1.000
_cell.length_c   1.000
_cell.angle_alpha   90.00
_cell.angle_beta   90.00
_cell.angle_gamma   90.00
#
_symmetry.space_group_name_H-M   'P 1'
#
loop_
_entity.id
_entity.type
_entity.pdbx_description
1 polymer ?
#
loop_
_entity_poly.entity_id
_entity_poly.type
_entity_poly.pdbx_seq_one_letter_code
_entity_poly.pdbx_strand_id
1 'polypeptide(L)'
;MLDGHVGLLADLALMAQIAGLAREQNRTFLVDDTYWNRGKWIDHFQHVRGRQPGPEPGCRAPPPEELVACPRTARHWVVNSRTAKYHLGHAFSEEYEDPYAHSINRVKPIFERAATSFRQTIRPNANTAALIRTARDEVTTYTPPSVKSTLSNTSTNNPEGYVAVHIRRGDRHAHSWKYHDSYVPLPNYVQAVQETAARLNLTQPFPVYVASDSPAAFEEFRTSMPPDTPVFSLWNSERKQLPPLASTQEYIQKEFNELSGEERMKLTTGAIVDFAMVSGMWSWEGDVVPAATVCTISSNICKMAAVGLGWDNAFGFGDPLVDHSMGEIDEDEKRWVEIDQQGTVAPAWTAFELFN
;
A
#
# COMPACT_ATOMS: atom_id res chain seq x y z
N MET A 1 -3.28 -14.44 -12.15
CA MET A 1 -4.65 -14.25 -12.64
C MET A 1 -5.37 -13.36 -11.66
N LEU A 2 -5.99 -12.29 -12.15
CA LEU A 2 -6.78 -11.36 -11.36
C LEU A 2 -8.25 -11.71 -11.54
N ASP A 3 -8.90 -12.18 -10.47
CA ASP A 3 -10.30 -12.63 -10.48
C ASP A 3 -11.27 -11.65 -9.79
N GLY A 4 -10.72 -10.68 -9.04
CA GLY A 4 -11.51 -9.66 -8.39
C GLY A 4 -12.24 -10.09 -7.12
N HIS A 5 -11.95 -11.28 -6.58
CA HIS A 5 -12.62 -11.77 -5.38
C HIS A 5 -12.21 -11.06 -4.10
N VAL A 6 -11.01 -10.47 -4.09
CA VAL A 6 -10.47 -9.74 -2.96
C VAL A 6 -10.23 -8.27 -3.33
N GLY A 7 -9.97 -7.44 -2.32
CA GLY A 7 -9.67 -6.02 -2.49
C GLY A 7 -8.43 -5.78 -3.36
N LEU A 8 -8.37 -4.60 -3.99
CA LEU A 8 -7.28 -4.22 -4.91
C LEU A 8 -5.88 -4.45 -4.31
N LEU A 9 -5.62 -3.93 -3.10
CA LEU A 9 -4.29 -4.05 -2.50
C LEU A 9 -3.97 -5.47 -2.03
N ALA A 10 -4.98 -6.33 -1.79
CA ALA A 10 -4.72 -7.74 -1.53
C ALA A 10 -4.20 -8.44 -2.80
N ASP A 11 -4.83 -8.18 -3.96
CA ASP A 11 -4.35 -8.66 -5.25
C ASP A 11 -2.94 -8.14 -5.55
N LEU A 12 -2.71 -6.83 -5.40
CA LEU A 12 -1.40 -6.23 -5.70
C LEU A 12 -0.29 -6.71 -4.76
N ALA A 13 -0.59 -6.92 -3.48
CA ALA A 13 0.35 -7.47 -2.51
C ALA A 13 0.80 -8.89 -2.90
N LEU A 14 -0.14 -9.77 -3.24
CA LEU A 14 0.15 -11.11 -3.74
C LEU A 14 0.96 -11.05 -5.04
N MET A 15 0.54 -10.21 -5.99
CA MET A 15 1.26 -10.02 -7.25
C MET A 15 2.68 -9.53 -7.06
N ALA A 16 2.93 -8.63 -6.09
CA ALA A 16 4.26 -8.11 -5.81
C ALA A 16 5.23 -9.23 -5.39
N GLN A 17 4.75 -10.20 -4.60
CA GLN A 17 5.54 -11.37 -4.22
C GLN A 17 5.80 -12.29 -5.41
N ILE A 18 4.76 -12.62 -6.19
CA ILE A 18 4.88 -13.51 -7.35
C ILE A 18 5.78 -12.90 -8.43
N ALA A 19 5.69 -11.58 -8.67
CA ALA A 19 6.58 -10.89 -9.59
C ALA A 19 8.05 -10.96 -9.13
N GLY A 20 8.29 -10.86 -7.82
CA GLY A 20 9.62 -11.04 -7.23
C GLY A 20 10.15 -12.46 -7.41
N LEU A 21 9.33 -13.47 -7.12
CA LEU A 21 9.68 -14.88 -7.33
C LEU A 21 9.99 -15.18 -8.79
N ALA A 22 9.18 -14.66 -9.72
CA ALA A 22 9.42 -14.83 -11.15
C ALA A 22 10.77 -14.24 -11.57
N ARG A 23 11.18 -13.11 -10.98
CA ARG A 23 12.48 -12.48 -11.25
C ARG A 23 13.64 -13.34 -10.77
N GLU A 24 13.56 -13.84 -9.54
CA GLU A 24 14.62 -14.66 -8.93
C GLU A 24 14.76 -16.04 -9.57
N GLN A 25 13.64 -16.64 -9.96
CA GLN A 25 13.63 -17.96 -10.60
C GLN A 25 13.82 -17.90 -12.12
N ASN A 26 14.13 -16.72 -12.66
CA ASN A 26 14.29 -16.49 -14.10
C ASN A 26 13.08 -17.01 -14.91
N ARG A 27 11.87 -16.60 -14.51
CA ARG A 27 10.59 -16.97 -15.13
C ARG A 27 9.89 -15.75 -15.72
N THR A 28 9.13 -15.96 -16.80
CA THR A 28 8.26 -14.92 -17.36
C THR A 28 7.07 -14.67 -16.44
N PHE A 29 6.92 -13.44 -15.97
CA PHE A 29 5.73 -13.00 -15.24
C PHE A 29 4.68 -12.45 -16.21
N LEU A 30 3.44 -12.95 -16.09
CA LEU A 30 2.31 -12.55 -16.92
C LEU A 30 1.12 -12.16 -16.04
N VAL A 31 0.37 -11.16 -16.48
CA VAL A 31 -0.91 -10.77 -15.88
C VAL A 31 -2.02 -11.23 -16.79
N ASP A 32 -2.93 -12.03 -16.24
CA ASP A 32 -4.21 -12.37 -16.85
C ASP A 32 -5.29 -11.60 -16.09
N ASP A 33 -5.89 -10.63 -16.77
CA ASP A 33 -6.96 -9.74 -16.28
C ASP A 33 -8.32 -10.04 -16.91
N THR A 34 -8.48 -11.24 -17.50
CA THR A 34 -9.69 -11.62 -18.23
C THR A 34 -10.94 -11.49 -17.37
N TYR A 35 -10.84 -11.83 -16.09
CA TYR A 35 -11.94 -11.83 -15.13
C TYR A 35 -11.83 -10.73 -14.07
N TRP A 36 -10.93 -9.77 -14.26
CA TRP A 36 -10.73 -8.75 -13.24
C TRP A 36 -11.92 -7.78 -13.20
N ASN A 37 -12.52 -7.63 -12.03
CA ASN A 37 -13.69 -6.78 -11.80
C ASN A 37 -13.35 -5.28 -11.69
N ARG A 38 -12.13 -4.88 -12.02
CA ARG A 38 -11.59 -3.52 -11.85
C ARG A 38 -11.15 -2.87 -13.16
N GLY A 39 -11.59 -3.42 -14.29
CA GLY A 39 -11.12 -3.05 -15.63
C GLY A 39 -9.95 -3.94 -16.07
N LYS A 40 -9.18 -3.46 -17.03
CA LYS A 40 -7.95 -4.09 -17.51
C LYS A 40 -6.74 -3.59 -16.73
N TRP A 41 -5.71 -4.44 -16.66
CA TRP A 41 -4.43 -4.07 -16.05
C TRP A 41 -3.89 -2.76 -16.63
N ILE A 42 -3.96 -2.64 -17.96
CA ILE A 42 -3.43 -1.49 -18.70
C ILE A 42 -4.22 -0.20 -18.51
N ASP A 43 -5.46 -0.29 -18.01
CA ASP A 43 -6.26 0.90 -17.67
C ASP A 43 -5.65 1.67 -16.49
N HIS A 44 -4.86 0.98 -15.67
CA HIS A 44 -4.26 1.51 -14.43
C HIS A 44 -2.73 1.53 -14.44
N PHE A 45 -2.12 0.48 -15.00
CA PHE A 45 -0.70 0.20 -14.88
C PHE A 45 -0.02 0.01 -16.24
N GLN A 46 1.29 0.15 -16.26
CA GLN A 46 2.10 -0.15 -17.44
C GLN A 46 2.12 -1.66 -17.69
N HIS A 47 2.17 -2.05 -18.96
CA HIS A 47 2.20 -3.46 -19.33
C HIS A 47 3.42 -4.18 -18.74
N VAL A 48 3.20 -5.28 -17.99
CA VAL A 48 4.25 -5.96 -17.22
C VAL A 48 5.41 -6.45 -18.08
N ARG A 49 5.16 -6.89 -19.32
CA ARG A 49 6.23 -7.33 -20.25
C ARG A 49 7.25 -6.23 -20.57
N GLY A 50 6.86 -4.96 -20.54
CA GLY A 50 7.78 -3.84 -20.73
C GLY A 50 8.53 -3.45 -19.46
N ARG A 51 8.09 -3.96 -18.31
CA ARG A 51 8.61 -3.61 -16.97
C ARG A 51 9.46 -4.70 -16.33
N GLN A 52 9.11 -5.94 -16.59
CA GLN A 52 9.81 -7.15 -16.19
C GLN A 52 9.84 -8.09 -17.39
N PRO A 53 10.74 -7.86 -18.36
CA PRO A 53 10.91 -8.80 -19.46
C PRO A 53 11.33 -10.16 -18.91
N GLY A 54 10.69 -11.22 -19.41
CA GLY A 54 11.07 -12.59 -19.08
C GLY A 54 12.40 -12.99 -19.75
N PRO A 55 12.94 -14.17 -19.40
CA PRO A 55 14.16 -14.70 -20.04
C PRO A 55 14.02 -14.86 -21.56
N GLU A 56 12.82 -15.15 -22.03
CA GLU A 56 12.50 -15.33 -23.44
C GLU A 56 11.70 -14.12 -23.96
N PRO A 57 12.31 -13.27 -24.81
CA PRO A 57 11.60 -12.15 -25.41
C PRO A 57 10.39 -12.62 -26.21
N GLY A 58 9.24 -12.00 -25.98
CA GLY A 58 8.00 -12.33 -26.69
C GLY A 58 7.29 -13.61 -26.22
N CYS A 59 7.74 -14.23 -25.13
CA CYS A 59 7.08 -15.36 -24.47
C CYS A 59 5.56 -15.11 -24.37
N ARG A 60 4.75 -16.04 -24.90
CA ARG A 60 3.29 -15.95 -24.92
C ARG A 60 2.72 -16.61 -23.67
N ALA A 61 1.49 -16.24 -23.32
CA ALA A 61 0.78 -16.95 -22.27
C ALA A 61 0.61 -18.42 -22.69
N PRO A 62 0.88 -19.38 -21.78
CA PRO A 62 0.64 -20.79 -22.05
C PRO A 62 -0.87 -21.03 -22.25
N PRO A 63 -1.24 -22.09 -22.98
CA PRO A 63 -2.64 -22.40 -23.22
C PRO A 63 -3.32 -22.84 -21.91
N PRO A 64 -4.65 -22.68 -21.77
CA PRO A 64 -5.37 -22.96 -20.52
C PRO A 64 -5.16 -24.38 -19.96
N GLU A 65 -4.90 -25.37 -20.81
CA GLU A 65 -4.69 -26.76 -20.42
C GLU A 65 -3.36 -26.99 -19.68
N GLU A 66 -2.40 -26.08 -19.82
CA GLU A 66 -1.10 -26.15 -19.14
C GLU A 66 -1.07 -25.34 -17.84
N LEU A 67 -2.10 -24.54 -17.59
CA LEU A 67 -2.23 -23.68 -16.43
C LEU A 67 -2.67 -24.49 -15.20
N VAL A 68 -1.76 -24.68 -14.24
CA VAL A 68 -2.06 -25.41 -13.00
C VAL A 68 -1.71 -24.61 -11.75
N ALA A 69 -2.51 -24.79 -10.70
CA ALA A 69 -2.26 -24.19 -9.39
C ALA A 69 -1.26 -25.00 -8.54
N CYS A 70 -1.09 -26.29 -8.84
CA CYS A 70 -0.23 -27.23 -8.14
C CYS A 70 0.19 -28.36 -9.09
N PRO A 71 1.34 -29.03 -8.87
CA PRO A 71 2.35 -28.80 -7.82
C PRO A 71 3.30 -27.63 -8.14
N ARG A 72 4.13 -27.18 -7.18
CA ARG A 72 5.17 -26.15 -7.42
C ARG A 72 6.18 -26.54 -8.51
N THR A 73 6.33 -27.83 -8.80
CA THR A 73 7.17 -28.30 -9.91
C THR A 73 6.56 -28.08 -11.30
N ALA A 74 5.31 -27.61 -11.37
CA ALA A 74 4.67 -27.28 -12.63
C ALA A 74 5.44 -26.20 -13.40
N ARG A 75 5.37 -26.30 -14.73
CA ARG A 75 6.02 -25.35 -15.64
C ARG A 75 5.35 -23.98 -15.60
N HIS A 76 4.02 -23.97 -15.57
CA HIS A 76 3.19 -22.77 -15.61
C HIS A 76 2.30 -22.69 -14.38
N TRP A 77 2.53 -21.70 -13.53
CA TRP A 77 1.74 -21.50 -12.31
C TRP A 77 0.61 -20.53 -12.56
N VAL A 78 -0.59 -20.86 -12.08
CA VAL A 78 -1.68 -19.90 -11.92
C VAL A 78 -1.81 -19.51 -10.46
N VAL A 79 -1.48 -18.24 -10.20
CA VAL A 79 -1.65 -17.64 -8.88
C VAL A 79 -2.77 -16.61 -8.90
N ASN A 80 -3.74 -16.77 -8.02
CA ASN A 80 -4.78 -15.81 -7.66
C ASN A 80 -5.03 -15.87 -6.14
N SER A 81 -5.99 -15.11 -5.64
CA SER A 81 -6.34 -15.06 -4.21
C SER A 81 -6.64 -16.43 -3.58
N ARG A 82 -7.20 -17.37 -4.34
CA ARG A 82 -7.58 -18.73 -3.90
C ARG A 82 -6.46 -19.76 -4.01
N THR A 83 -5.55 -19.58 -4.97
CA THR A 83 -4.43 -20.52 -5.21
C THR A 83 -3.11 -20.06 -4.60
N ALA A 84 -3.01 -18.80 -4.17
CA ALA A 84 -1.82 -18.24 -3.53
C ALA A 84 -1.31 -19.08 -2.36
N LYS A 85 -2.20 -19.67 -1.56
CA LYS A 85 -1.83 -20.51 -0.41
C LYS A 85 -0.91 -21.68 -0.76
N TYR A 86 -0.98 -22.20 -1.97
CA TYR A 86 -0.11 -23.28 -2.42
C TYR A 86 1.32 -22.83 -2.73
N HIS A 87 1.49 -21.56 -3.13
CA HIS A 87 2.79 -20.99 -3.51
C HIS A 87 3.42 -20.14 -2.41
N LEU A 88 2.59 -19.49 -1.60
CA LEU A 88 2.97 -18.47 -0.61
C LEU A 88 2.65 -18.89 0.85
N GLY A 89 2.39 -20.18 1.10
CA GLY A 89 2.20 -20.73 2.45
C GLY A 89 3.51 -20.97 3.23
N HIS A 90 3.51 -21.87 4.22
CA HIS A 90 4.65 -22.09 5.12
C HIS A 90 6.01 -22.29 4.43
N ALA A 91 6.07 -23.12 3.38
CA ALA A 91 7.31 -23.34 2.65
C ALA A 91 7.82 -22.12 1.86
N PHE A 92 7.02 -21.05 1.72
CA PHE A 92 7.51 -19.76 1.22
C PHE A 92 8.15 -18.96 2.35
N SER A 93 7.51 -18.89 3.52
CA SER A 93 8.07 -18.24 4.70
C SER A 93 9.41 -18.84 5.11
N GLU A 94 9.53 -20.18 5.13
CA GLU A 94 10.79 -20.84 5.50
C GLU A 94 11.94 -20.54 4.54
N GLU A 95 11.65 -20.36 3.24
CA GLU A 95 12.65 -20.11 2.21
C GLU A 95 13.08 -18.63 2.16
N TYR A 96 12.14 -17.71 2.41
CA TYR A 96 12.32 -16.30 2.12
C TYR A 96 12.34 -15.38 3.34
N GLU A 97 12.06 -15.90 4.54
CA GLU A 97 12.43 -15.21 5.77
C GLU A 97 13.91 -15.43 6.05
N ASP A 98 14.56 -14.45 6.69
CA ASP A 98 15.89 -14.65 7.25
C ASP A 98 15.79 -15.46 8.54
N PRO A 99 16.27 -16.71 8.59
CA PRO A 99 16.18 -17.55 9.78
C PRO A 99 17.15 -17.11 10.90
N TYR A 100 18.14 -16.28 10.58
CA TYR A 100 19.15 -15.80 11.55
C TYR A 100 18.82 -14.42 12.12
N ALA A 101 17.86 -13.71 11.51
CA ALA A 101 17.38 -12.43 12.02
C ALA A 101 16.33 -12.61 13.13
N HIS A 102 16.07 -11.52 13.85
CA HIS A 102 15.09 -11.47 14.94
C HIS A 102 13.87 -10.64 14.55
N SER A 103 12.72 -10.97 15.14
CA SER A 103 11.49 -10.16 15.07
C SER A 103 11.13 -9.74 13.63
N ILE A 104 10.92 -8.44 13.38
CA ILE A 104 10.51 -7.96 12.06
C ILE A 104 11.64 -8.12 11.02
N ASN A 105 12.91 -8.12 11.42
CA ASN A 105 14.03 -8.29 10.48
C ASN A 105 13.98 -9.62 9.72
N ARG A 106 13.34 -10.66 10.29
CA ARG A 106 13.10 -11.93 9.59
C ARG A 106 12.37 -11.74 8.27
N VAL A 107 11.43 -10.80 8.19
CA VAL A 107 10.60 -10.58 7.00
C VAL A 107 11.15 -9.49 6.06
N LYS A 108 12.34 -8.92 6.35
CA LYS A 108 12.97 -7.90 5.50
C LYS A 108 13.16 -8.34 4.04
N PRO A 109 13.62 -9.57 3.72
CA PRO A 109 13.75 -9.99 2.32
C PRO A 109 12.41 -10.03 1.57
N ILE A 110 11.33 -10.43 2.24
CA ILE A 110 9.96 -10.45 1.68
C ILE A 110 9.45 -9.03 1.45
N PHE A 111 9.77 -8.10 2.35
CA PHE A 111 9.47 -6.68 2.18
C PHE A 111 10.21 -6.07 1.00
N GLU A 112 11.53 -6.29 0.90
CA GLU A 112 12.35 -5.74 -0.19
C GLU A 112 11.93 -6.26 -1.56
N ARG A 113 11.49 -7.53 -1.61
CA ARG A 113 10.86 -8.13 -2.78
C ARG A 113 9.59 -7.37 -3.17
N ALA A 114 8.71 -7.10 -2.22
CA ALA A 114 7.48 -6.32 -2.45
C ALA A 114 7.82 -4.93 -3.00
N ALA A 115 8.70 -4.21 -2.31
CA ALA A 115 9.14 -2.86 -2.66
C ALA A 115 9.73 -2.80 -4.07
N THR A 116 10.57 -3.78 -4.42
CA THR A 116 11.16 -3.89 -5.75
C THR A 116 10.09 -4.13 -6.81
N SER A 117 9.13 -5.02 -6.56
CA SER A 117 8.03 -5.29 -7.50
C SER A 117 7.12 -4.08 -7.69
N PHE A 118 6.78 -3.33 -6.65
CA PHE A 118 6.02 -2.08 -6.79
C PHE A 118 6.78 -0.99 -7.56
N ARG A 119 8.08 -0.86 -7.31
CA ARG A 119 8.92 0.13 -8.00
C ARG A 119 9.15 -0.22 -9.47
N GLN A 120 9.38 -1.49 -9.78
CA GLN A 120 9.83 -1.92 -11.10
C GLN A 120 8.70 -2.45 -11.97
N THR A 121 7.87 -3.34 -11.44
CA THR A 121 6.88 -4.14 -12.19
C THR A 121 5.49 -3.52 -12.17
N ILE A 122 4.97 -3.17 -10.99
CA ILE A 122 3.63 -2.60 -10.78
C ILE A 122 3.73 -1.08 -10.83
N ARG A 123 3.93 -0.52 -12.03
CA ARG A 123 4.04 0.94 -12.21
C ARG A 123 2.75 1.52 -12.78
N PRO A 124 2.23 2.65 -12.27
CA PRO A 124 1.10 3.35 -12.85
C PRO A 124 1.37 3.71 -14.32
N ASN A 125 0.33 3.64 -15.15
CA ASN A 125 0.39 4.15 -16.52
C ASN A 125 0.48 5.69 -16.53
N ALA A 126 0.61 6.29 -17.71
CA ALA A 126 0.80 7.74 -17.84
C ALA A 126 -0.36 8.54 -17.22
N ASN A 127 -1.61 8.07 -17.37
CA ASN A 127 -2.81 8.74 -16.89
C ASN A 127 -2.88 8.68 -15.36
N THR A 128 -2.77 7.48 -14.78
CA THR A 128 -2.77 7.29 -13.32
C THR A 128 -1.59 8.00 -12.67
N ALA A 129 -0.41 7.97 -13.29
CA ALA A 129 0.76 8.73 -12.83
C ALA A 129 0.54 10.25 -12.83
N ALA A 130 -0.24 10.78 -13.78
CA ALA A 130 -0.58 12.20 -13.82
C ALA A 130 -1.57 12.58 -12.71
N LEU A 131 -2.53 11.70 -12.39
CA LEU A 131 -3.46 11.90 -11.27
C LEU A 131 -2.72 11.89 -9.92
N ILE A 132 -1.79 10.95 -9.72
CA ILE A 132 -0.94 10.91 -8.52
C ILE A 132 -0.14 12.21 -8.36
N ARG A 133 0.52 12.68 -9.44
CA ARG A 133 1.25 13.96 -9.41
C ARG A 133 0.34 15.13 -9.09
N THR A 134 -0.84 15.16 -9.68
CA THR A 134 -1.83 16.21 -9.41
C THR A 134 -2.23 16.26 -7.93
N ALA A 135 -2.45 15.10 -7.30
CA ALA A 135 -2.77 15.02 -5.88
C ALA A 135 -1.59 15.49 -5.00
N ARG A 136 -0.35 15.14 -5.36
CA ARG A 136 0.85 15.62 -4.66
C ARG A 136 1.07 17.13 -4.79
N ASP A 137 0.87 17.68 -5.98
CA ASP A 137 1.02 19.12 -6.24
C ASP A 137 0.08 19.94 -5.36
N GLU A 138 -1.12 19.44 -5.10
CA GLU A 138 -2.09 20.10 -4.23
C GLU A 138 -1.60 20.18 -2.78
N VAL A 139 -1.14 19.06 -2.22
CA VAL A 139 -0.59 18.99 -0.85
C VAL A 139 0.69 19.83 -0.71
N THR A 140 1.50 19.88 -1.77
CA THR A 140 2.77 20.65 -1.81
C THR A 140 2.56 22.14 -1.53
N THR A 141 1.39 22.69 -1.87
CA THR A 141 1.06 24.11 -1.63
C THR A 141 1.17 24.51 -0.15
N TYR A 142 1.03 23.54 0.76
CA TYR A 142 1.06 23.75 2.21
C TYR A 142 2.28 23.10 2.88
N THR A 143 3.24 22.64 2.08
CA THR A 143 4.45 22.00 2.57
C THR A 143 5.64 22.96 2.41
N PRO A 144 6.53 23.14 3.41
CA PRO A 144 7.66 24.05 3.29
C PRO A 144 8.55 23.75 2.07
N PRO A 145 9.18 24.74 1.41
CA PRO A 145 10.00 24.50 0.21
C PRO A 145 11.22 23.59 0.41
N SER A 146 11.66 23.41 1.67
CA SER A 146 12.72 22.46 2.08
C SER A 146 12.31 20.99 1.93
N VAL A 147 11.00 20.74 1.80
CA VAL A 147 10.41 19.42 1.78
C VAL A 147 10.32 18.90 0.35
N LYS A 148 11.36 18.19 -0.07
CA LYS A 148 11.37 17.50 -1.36
C LYS A 148 11.98 16.12 -1.17
N SER A 149 11.28 15.10 -1.63
CA SER A 149 11.78 13.72 -1.62
C SER A 149 13.07 13.63 -2.42
N THR A 150 14.18 13.38 -1.74
CA THR A 150 15.37 12.82 -2.37
C THR A 150 15.13 11.31 -2.52
N LEU A 151 15.03 10.80 -3.74
CA LEU A 151 14.88 9.36 -4.05
C LEU A 151 16.05 8.47 -3.54
N SER A 152 16.92 9.03 -2.72
CA SER A 152 18.10 8.42 -2.12
C SER A 152 17.68 7.68 -0.85
N ASN A 153 17.77 6.34 -0.87
CA ASN A 153 17.67 5.46 0.29
C ASN A 153 18.77 5.72 1.36
N THR A 154 19.62 6.74 1.19
CA THR A 154 20.80 6.98 2.01
C THR A 154 20.80 8.34 2.72
N SER A 155 19.71 9.12 2.65
CA SER A 155 19.63 10.39 3.38
C SER A 155 19.01 10.17 4.75
N THR A 156 19.82 10.32 5.79
CA THR A 156 19.46 10.45 7.21
C THR A 156 18.63 11.72 7.51
N ASN A 157 18.07 12.36 6.49
CA ASN A 157 17.22 13.53 6.65
C ASN A 157 15.80 13.03 6.78
N ASN A 158 15.24 13.21 7.98
CA ASN A 158 13.83 13.03 8.28
C ASN A 158 13.00 13.68 7.17
N PRO A 159 12.26 12.93 6.34
CA PRO A 159 11.38 13.54 5.36
C PRO A 159 10.34 14.36 6.14
N GLU A 160 10.53 15.68 6.12
CA GLU A 160 9.45 16.63 6.28
C GLU A 160 8.44 16.30 5.17
N GLY A 161 7.14 16.41 5.43
CA GLY A 161 6.09 15.91 4.52
C GLY A 161 4.71 16.10 5.13
N TYR A 162 3.69 15.48 4.55
CA TYR A 162 2.36 15.41 5.16
C TYR A 162 2.21 14.17 6.03
N VAL A 163 1.27 14.19 6.97
CA VAL A 163 0.83 12.95 7.63
C VAL A 163 -0.28 12.32 6.79
N ALA A 164 -0.09 11.09 6.36
CA ALA A 164 -1.12 10.32 5.69
C ALA A 164 -1.99 9.58 6.70
N VAL A 165 -3.28 9.47 6.42
CA VAL A 165 -4.25 8.72 7.22
C VAL A 165 -5.04 7.82 6.30
N HIS A 166 -5.15 6.54 6.65
CA HIS A 166 -6.02 5.60 5.97
C HIS A 166 -7.08 5.05 6.93
N ILE A 167 -8.33 5.43 6.69
CA ILE A 167 -9.49 5.04 7.47
C ILE A 167 -10.27 3.98 6.69
N ARG A 168 -10.41 2.79 7.27
CA ARG A 168 -11.18 1.70 6.65
C ARG A 168 -12.47 1.47 7.41
N ARG A 169 -13.60 1.52 6.70
CA ARG A 169 -14.93 1.16 7.19
C ARG A 169 -15.48 -0.03 6.39
N GLY A 170 -16.69 0.04 5.86
CA GLY A 170 -17.23 -0.92 4.90
C GLY A 170 -17.22 -2.37 5.40
N ASP A 171 -16.77 -3.31 4.56
CA ASP A 171 -16.76 -4.74 4.93
C ASP A 171 -15.55 -5.19 5.77
N ARG A 172 -14.64 -4.29 6.18
CA ARG A 172 -13.45 -4.63 6.99
C ARG A 172 -13.47 -3.92 8.34
N HIS A 173 -13.62 -4.70 9.40
CA HIS A 173 -13.60 -4.25 10.78
C HIS A 173 -12.18 -4.32 11.38
N ALA A 174 -12.01 -3.77 12.58
CA ALA A 174 -10.76 -3.82 13.31
C ALA A 174 -10.37 -5.29 13.62
N HIS A 175 -9.08 -5.59 13.55
CA HIS A 175 -8.54 -6.90 13.85
C HIS A 175 -8.37 -7.11 15.36
N SER A 176 -8.23 -6.03 16.14
CA SER A 176 -8.06 -6.12 17.59
C SER A 176 -9.33 -6.57 18.27
N TRP A 177 -9.15 -7.38 19.31
CA TRP A 177 -10.26 -7.82 20.15
C TRP A 177 -10.99 -6.65 20.82
N LYS A 178 -10.25 -5.58 21.14
CA LYS A 178 -10.79 -4.35 21.73
C LYS A 178 -11.91 -3.72 20.89
N TYR A 179 -11.84 -3.87 19.57
CA TYR A 179 -12.79 -3.32 18.61
C TYR A 179 -13.48 -4.42 17.79
N HIS A 180 -13.63 -5.62 18.36
CA HIS A 180 -14.23 -6.76 17.67
C HIS A 180 -15.61 -6.40 17.10
N ASP A 181 -15.84 -6.79 15.83
CA ASP A 181 -17.04 -6.45 15.05
C ASP A 181 -17.38 -4.95 14.99
N SER A 182 -16.38 -4.11 15.20
CA SER A 182 -16.48 -2.66 15.15
C SER A 182 -15.25 -2.05 14.48
N TYR A 183 -15.23 -0.72 14.46
CA TYR A 183 -14.14 0.04 13.88
C TYR A 183 -13.35 0.75 14.96
N VAL A 184 -12.08 1.04 14.66
CA VAL A 184 -11.29 1.95 15.50
C VAL A 184 -11.97 3.33 15.51
N PRO A 185 -12.24 3.93 16.69
CA PRO A 185 -12.84 5.24 16.79
C PRO A 185 -12.01 6.33 16.11
N LEU A 186 -12.66 7.29 15.45
CA LEU A 186 -11.98 8.42 14.80
C LEU A 186 -11.12 9.27 15.73
N PRO A 187 -11.49 9.51 17.01
CA PRO A 187 -10.62 10.20 17.95
C PRO A 187 -9.23 9.57 18.09
N ASN A 188 -9.11 8.23 17.96
CA ASN A 188 -7.80 7.57 18.00
C ASN A 188 -6.93 7.94 16.80
N TYR A 189 -7.53 8.09 15.61
CA TYR A 189 -6.78 8.53 14.42
C TYR A 189 -6.31 9.98 14.60
N VAL A 190 -7.18 10.88 15.08
CA VAL A 190 -6.84 12.29 15.34
C VAL A 190 -5.69 12.39 16.34
N GLN A 191 -5.82 11.67 17.46
CA GLN A 191 -4.78 11.60 18.48
C GLN A 191 -3.46 11.08 17.91
N ALA A 192 -3.49 9.95 17.18
CA ALA A 192 -2.29 9.35 16.60
C ALA A 192 -1.60 10.28 15.58
N VAL A 193 -2.37 11.06 14.81
CA VAL A 193 -1.81 12.06 13.89
C VAL A 193 -1.08 13.15 14.65
N GLN A 194 -1.69 13.70 15.71
CA GLN A 194 -1.09 14.75 16.53
C GLN A 194 0.16 14.26 17.27
N GLU A 195 0.09 13.08 17.89
CA GLU A 195 1.22 12.45 18.58
C GLU A 195 2.36 12.14 17.61
N THR A 196 2.05 11.63 16.40
CA THR A 196 3.06 11.37 15.37
C THR A 196 3.73 12.64 14.87
N ALA A 197 2.95 13.69 14.61
CA ALA A 197 3.49 14.96 14.16
C ALA A 197 4.38 15.61 15.23
N ALA A 198 4.00 15.53 16.51
CA ALA A 198 4.81 15.99 17.62
C ALA A 198 6.09 15.17 17.78
N ARG A 199 5.96 13.84 17.78
CA ARG A 199 7.09 12.89 17.92
C ARG A 199 8.14 13.08 16.83
N LEU A 200 7.72 13.24 15.58
CA LEU A 200 8.61 13.45 14.43
C LEU A 200 9.02 14.93 14.25
N ASN A 201 8.66 15.82 15.17
CA ASN A 201 8.95 17.25 15.13
C ASN A 201 8.54 17.92 13.80
N LEU A 202 7.35 17.60 13.28
CA LEU A 202 6.87 18.19 12.04
C LEU A 202 6.53 19.68 12.21
N THR A 203 7.00 20.51 11.28
CA THR A 203 6.76 21.96 11.28
C THR A 203 5.27 22.27 11.08
N GLN A 204 4.68 23.03 12.01
CA GLN A 204 3.29 23.47 11.92
C GLN A 204 3.12 24.68 10.97
N PRO A 205 1.99 24.78 10.24
CA PRO A 205 0.98 23.74 10.07
C PRO A 205 1.50 22.62 9.17
N PHE A 206 1.31 21.36 9.55
CA PHE A 206 1.63 20.22 8.69
C PHE A 206 0.38 19.76 7.94
N PRO A 207 0.47 19.47 6.63
CA PRO A 207 -0.65 18.95 5.89
C PRO A 207 -1.00 17.51 6.29
N VAL A 208 -2.29 17.18 6.19
CA VAL A 208 -2.80 15.82 6.41
C VAL A 208 -3.53 15.34 5.17
N TYR A 209 -3.17 14.17 4.64
CA TYR A 209 -3.91 13.52 3.55
C TYR A 209 -4.73 12.35 4.10
N VAL A 210 -6.03 12.32 3.80
CA VAL A 210 -6.95 11.30 4.29
C VAL A 210 -7.51 10.50 3.12
N ALA A 211 -7.16 9.21 3.09
CA ALA A 211 -7.84 8.21 2.30
C ALA A 211 -8.86 7.49 3.18
N SER A 212 -10.12 7.46 2.73
CA SER A 212 -11.19 6.73 3.40
C SER A 212 -12.05 6.07 2.33
N ASP A 213 -12.70 4.96 2.68
CA ASP A 213 -13.80 4.43 1.88
C ASP A 213 -15.16 5.01 2.31
N SER A 214 -15.23 5.70 3.45
CA SER A 214 -16.45 6.30 3.99
C SER A 214 -16.40 7.83 3.93
N PRO A 215 -17.29 8.48 3.15
CA PRO A 215 -17.40 9.94 3.13
C PRO A 215 -17.76 10.52 4.49
N ALA A 216 -18.60 9.83 5.26
CA ALA A 216 -18.97 10.25 6.61
C ALA A 216 -17.77 10.23 7.56
N ALA A 217 -16.96 9.17 7.51
CA ALA A 217 -15.76 9.09 8.34
C ALA A 217 -14.71 10.14 7.97
N PHE A 218 -14.59 10.50 6.69
CA PHE A 218 -13.74 11.59 6.23
C PHE A 218 -14.19 12.94 6.81
N GLU A 219 -15.48 13.28 6.70
CA GLU A 219 -15.98 14.56 7.22
C GLU A 219 -15.87 14.66 8.75
N GLU A 220 -16.18 13.59 9.48
CA GLU A 220 -16.01 13.56 10.94
C GLU A 220 -14.54 13.69 11.35
N PHE A 221 -13.62 13.01 10.66
CA PHE A 221 -12.19 13.18 10.89
C PHE A 221 -11.74 14.62 10.62
N ARG A 222 -12.11 15.16 9.45
CA ARG A 222 -11.75 16.52 9.01
C ARG A 222 -12.22 17.59 9.99
N THR A 223 -13.43 17.45 10.51
CA THR A 223 -14.02 18.39 11.48
C THR A 223 -13.46 18.23 12.90
N SER A 224 -12.86 17.07 13.21
CA SER A 224 -12.21 16.81 14.50
C SER A 224 -10.75 17.27 14.55
N MET A 225 -10.13 17.53 13.39
CA MET A 225 -8.78 18.09 13.33
C MET A 225 -8.77 19.57 13.76
N PRO A 226 -7.64 20.07 14.29
CA PRO A 226 -7.48 21.49 14.59
C PRO A 226 -7.79 22.37 13.36
N PRO A 227 -8.48 23.52 13.52
CA PRO A 227 -8.93 24.34 12.39
C PRO A 227 -7.82 24.87 11.47
N ASP A 228 -6.60 24.94 11.97
CA ASP A 228 -5.39 25.38 11.28
C ASP A 228 -4.65 24.25 10.54
N THR A 229 -5.06 22.99 10.72
CA THR A 229 -4.47 21.85 10.03
C THR A 229 -5.12 21.66 8.66
N PRO A 230 -4.40 21.83 7.54
CA PRO A 230 -4.97 21.63 6.22
C PRO A 230 -5.13 20.13 5.93
N VAL A 231 -6.38 19.72 5.66
CA VAL A 231 -6.76 18.32 5.41
C VAL A 231 -7.16 18.14 3.95
N PHE A 232 -6.51 17.20 3.27
CA PHE A 232 -6.70 16.88 1.85
C PHE A 232 -7.26 15.47 1.68
N SER A 233 -8.04 15.29 0.62
CA SER A 233 -8.57 14.02 0.16
C SER A 233 -8.99 14.16 -1.30
N LEU A 234 -9.32 13.05 -1.95
CA LEU A 234 -9.95 13.11 -3.27
C LEU A 234 -11.26 13.92 -3.24
N TRP A 235 -12.08 13.79 -2.19
CA TRP A 235 -13.39 14.48 -2.12
C TRP A 235 -13.33 15.99 -2.16
N ASN A 236 -12.40 16.59 -1.39
CA ASN A 236 -12.30 18.03 -1.23
C ASN A 236 -11.21 18.68 -2.09
N SER A 237 -10.63 17.91 -3.02
CA SER A 237 -9.58 18.42 -3.90
C SER A 237 -10.12 19.53 -4.81
N GLU A 238 -9.34 20.60 -4.96
CA GLU A 238 -9.61 21.70 -5.90
C GLU A 238 -9.35 21.30 -7.36
N ARG A 239 -8.62 20.21 -7.56
CA ARG A 239 -8.30 19.66 -8.88
C ARG A 239 -9.50 18.87 -9.41
N LYS A 240 -10.27 19.46 -10.34
CA LYS A 240 -11.52 18.90 -10.90
C LYS A 240 -11.49 17.43 -11.32
N GLN A 241 -10.33 16.87 -11.62
CA GLN A 241 -10.15 15.48 -12.03
C GLN A 241 -10.07 14.47 -10.88
N LEU A 242 -9.85 14.91 -9.63
CA LEU A 242 -9.71 14.01 -8.46
C LEU A 242 -11.04 13.72 -7.73
N PRO A 243 -11.93 14.69 -7.45
CA PRO A 243 -13.19 14.41 -6.74
C PRO A 243 -14.08 13.33 -7.37
N PRO A 244 -14.16 13.21 -8.72
CA PRO A 244 -14.88 12.10 -9.31
C PRO A 244 -14.33 10.74 -8.86
N LEU A 245 -13.03 10.59 -8.61
CA LEU A 245 -12.40 9.31 -8.27
C LEU A 245 -12.68 8.86 -6.82
N ALA A 246 -13.19 9.75 -5.97
CA ALA A 246 -13.46 9.46 -4.57
C ALA A 246 -14.63 8.48 -4.40
N SER A 247 -14.60 7.67 -3.34
CA SER A 247 -15.70 6.73 -3.07
C SER A 247 -16.99 7.47 -2.75
N THR A 248 -18.12 7.02 -3.28
CA THR A 248 -19.44 7.60 -2.97
C THR A 248 -20.11 6.96 -1.77
N GLN A 249 -19.68 5.75 -1.39
CA GLN A 249 -20.20 4.96 -0.29
C GLN A 249 -19.09 4.08 0.30
N GLU A 250 -19.36 3.49 1.46
CA GLU A 250 -18.42 2.58 2.11
C GLU A 250 -18.08 1.38 1.23
N TYR A 251 -16.81 0.94 1.25
CA TYR A 251 -16.38 -0.14 0.38
C TYR A 251 -16.83 -1.50 0.92
N ILE A 252 -17.76 -2.11 0.21
CA ILE A 252 -18.21 -3.49 0.43
C ILE A 252 -17.99 -4.26 -0.87
N GLN A 253 -17.15 -5.30 -0.84
CA GLN A 253 -16.73 -6.02 -2.06
C GLN A 253 -17.92 -6.58 -2.86
N LYS A 254 -18.99 -6.99 -2.18
CA LYS A 254 -20.21 -7.49 -2.82
C LYS A 254 -20.93 -6.39 -3.60
N GLU A 255 -21.13 -5.23 -3.00
CA GLU A 255 -21.77 -4.07 -3.64
C GLU A 255 -20.91 -3.50 -4.75
N PHE A 256 -19.58 -3.44 -4.55
CA PHE A 256 -18.64 -3.04 -5.58
C PHE A 256 -18.77 -3.89 -6.85
N ASN A 257 -19.08 -5.18 -6.73
CA ASN A 257 -19.27 -6.07 -7.89
C ASN A 257 -20.54 -5.78 -8.68
N GLU A 258 -21.52 -5.11 -8.08
CA GLU A 258 -22.79 -4.74 -8.71
C GLU A 258 -22.70 -3.41 -9.48
N LEU A 259 -21.64 -2.63 -9.25
CA LEU A 259 -21.37 -1.39 -9.97
C LEU A 259 -21.05 -1.64 -11.45
N SER A 260 -21.29 -0.61 -12.27
CA SER A 260 -20.93 -0.65 -13.69
C SER A 260 -19.41 -0.83 -13.88
N GLY A 261 -19.00 -1.38 -15.02
CA GLY A 261 -17.56 -1.55 -15.32
C GLY A 261 -16.78 -0.22 -15.29
N GLU A 262 -17.39 0.85 -15.80
CA GLU A 262 -16.83 2.20 -15.79
C GLU A 262 -16.64 2.73 -14.37
N GLU A 263 -17.66 2.59 -13.52
CA GLU A 263 -17.59 3.06 -12.13
C GLU A 263 -16.56 2.27 -11.32
N ARG A 264 -16.49 0.94 -11.49
CA ARG A 264 -15.47 0.11 -10.85
C ARG A 264 -14.06 0.50 -11.27
N MET A 265 -13.85 0.76 -12.57
CA MET A 265 -12.56 1.22 -13.08
C MET A 265 -12.18 2.57 -12.46
N LYS A 266 -13.11 3.53 -12.47
CA LYS A 266 -12.93 4.87 -11.88
C LYS A 266 -12.58 4.83 -10.39
N LEU A 267 -13.34 4.08 -9.59
CA LEU A 267 -13.08 3.91 -8.15
C LEU A 267 -11.78 3.13 -7.89
N THR A 268 -11.41 2.20 -8.76
CA THR A 268 -10.10 1.52 -8.69
C THR A 268 -8.97 2.51 -8.91
N THR A 269 -9.07 3.40 -9.90
CA THR A 269 -8.10 4.47 -10.12
C THR A 269 -7.99 5.37 -8.90
N GLY A 270 -9.11 5.75 -8.28
CA GLY A 270 -9.14 6.50 -7.02
C GLY A 270 -8.37 5.80 -5.91
N ALA A 271 -8.64 4.51 -5.67
CA ALA A 271 -7.94 3.71 -4.67
C ALA A 271 -6.41 3.60 -4.94
N ILE A 272 -5.99 3.61 -6.21
CA ILE A 272 -4.56 3.64 -6.58
C ILE A 272 -3.94 5.00 -6.24
N VAL A 273 -4.64 6.10 -6.50
CA VAL A 273 -4.18 7.46 -6.14
C VAL A 273 -4.10 7.59 -4.62
N ASP A 274 -5.16 7.21 -3.90
CA ASP A 274 -5.18 7.19 -2.44
C ASP A 274 -4.03 6.37 -1.88
N PHE A 275 -3.77 5.17 -2.42
CA PHE A 275 -2.64 4.36 -1.99
C PHE A 275 -1.30 5.06 -2.23
N ALA A 276 -1.09 5.70 -3.38
CA ALA A 276 0.13 6.42 -3.69
C ALA A 276 0.39 7.59 -2.74
N MET A 277 -0.68 8.28 -2.33
CA MET A 277 -0.62 9.38 -1.36
C MET A 277 -0.40 8.85 0.06
N VAL A 278 -1.13 7.81 0.46
CA VAL A 278 -1.00 7.22 1.80
C VAL A 278 0.37 6.61 2.05
N SER A 279 0.99 6.02 1.02
CA SER A 279 2.22 5.26 1.17
C SER A 279 3.48 5.97 0.67
N GLY A 280 3.35 7.04 -0.12
CA GLY A 280 4.46 7.61 -0.87
C GLY A 280 4.88 6.80 -2.09
N MET A 281 4.19 5.70 -2.40
CA MET A 281 4.54 4.82 -3.52
C MET A 281 4.51 5.56 -4.86
N TRP A 282 5.42 5.20 -5.76
CA TRP A 282 5.57 5.80 -7.08
C TRP A 282 5.85 7.32 -7.05
N SER A 283 6.68 7.75 -6.09
CA SER A 283 7.26 9.10 -6.08
C SER A 283 8.32 9.30 -7.16
N TRP A 284 8.41 10.56 -7.60
CA TRP A 284 9.51 11.07 -8.43
C TRP A 284 10.40 11.98 -7.60
N GLU A 285 11.57 12.31 -8.14
CA GLU A 285 12.50 13.23 -7.48
C GLU A 285 11.84 14.60 -7.32
N GLY A 286 11.87 15.13 -6.10
CA GLY A 286 11.25 16.42 -5.82
C GLY A 286 9.77 16.37 -5.43
N ASP A 287 9.13 15.20 -5.50
CA ASP A 287 7.76 15.03 -5.02
C ASP A 287 7.67 15.20 -3.50
N VAL A 288 6.52 15.67 -3.02
CA VAL A 288 6.16 15.57 -1.60
C VAL A 288 5.57 14.18 -1.34
N VAL A 289 6.06 13.52 -0.28
CA VAL A 289 5.67 12.18 0.17
C VAL A 289 5.21 12.26 1.63
N PRO A 290 4.47 11.25 2.15
CA PRO A 290 4.09 11.25 3.54
C PRO A 290 5.33 11.15 4.44
N ALA A 291 5.38 11.99 5.47
CA ALA A 291 6.35 11.89 6.55
C ALA A 291 6.04 10.67 7.44
N ALA A 292 4.76 10.34 7.60
CA ALA A 292 4.27 9.16 8.30
C ALA A 292 2.86 8.79 7.83
N THR A 293 2.45 7.56 8.11
CA THR A 293 1.13 7.01 7.77
C THR A 293 0.46 6.42 9.02
N VAL A 294 -0.72 6.94 9.36
CA VAL A 294 -1.58 6.42 10.43
C VAL A 294 -2.68 5.56 9.81
N CYS A 295 -2.81 4.31 10.22
CA CYS A 295 -3.77 3.38 9.63
C CYS A 295 -4.10 2.19 10.54
N THR A 296 -4.94 1.27 10.04
CA THR A 296 -5.33 0.03 10.73
C THR A 296 -4.86 -1.22 9.98
N ILE A 297 -4.23 -2.17 10.69
CA ILE A 297 -3.57 -3.35 10.10
C ILE A 297 -4.55 -4.31 9.45
N SER A 298 -5.84 -4.23 9.75
CA SER A 298 -6.87 -5.00 9.04
C SER A 298 -7.00 -4.62 7.56
N SER A 299 -6.45 -3.47 7.14
CA SER A 299 -6.40 -3.01 5.76
C SER A 299 -5.09 -3.38 5.05
N ASN A 300 -5.21 -3.97 3.85
CA ASN A 300 -4.05 -4.20 2.97
C ASN A 300 -3.41 -2.89 2.47
N ILE A 301 -4.14 -1.77 2.43
CA ILE A 301 -3.54 -0.44 2.17
C ILE A 301 -2.58 -0.08 3.31
N CYS A 302 -2.97 -0.31 4.57
CA CYS A 302 -2.13 -0.02 5.72
C CYS A 302 -0.86 -0.87 5.70
N LYS A 303 -0.99 -2.18 5.47
CA LYS A 303 0.17 -3.08 5.34
C LYS A 303 1.10 -2.63 4.23
N MET A 304 0.58 -2.33 3.04
CA MET A 304 1.42 -1.93 1.91
C MET A 304 1.93 -0.49 2.02
N ALA A 305 1.38 0.34 2.90
CA ALA A 305 1.92 1.66 3.17
C ALA A 305 3.33 1.60 3.76
N ALA A 306 3.61 0.64 4.64
CA ALA A 306 4.96 0.38 5.14
C ALA A 306 5.95 0.15 3.99
N VAL A 307 5.54 -0.59 2.95
CA VAL A 307 6.37 -0.87 1.77
C VAL A 307 6.70 0.41 0.99
N GLY A 308 5.73 1.33 0.87
CA GLY A 308 5.93 2.61 0.20
C GLY A 308 6.82 3.58 0.99
N LEU A 309 6.68 3.60 2.32
CA LEU A 309 7.53 4.42 3.21
C LEU A 309 8.99 3.97 3.17
N GLY A 310 9.23 2.68 2.91
CA GLY A 310 10.55 2.05 2.96
C GLY A 310 10.85 1.46 4.33
N TRP A 311 11.74 0.45 4.37
CA TRP A 311 11.98 -0.37 5.56
C TRP A 311 12.36 0.46 6.79
N ASP A 312 13.41 1.28 6.63
CA ASP A 312 13.98 2.04 7.74
C ASP A 312 13.01 3.12 8.24
N ASN A 313 12.34 3.82 7.33
CA ASN A 313 11.31 4.80 7.70
C ASN A 313 10.11 4.15 8.37
N ALA A 314 9.59 3.05 7.81
CA ALA A 314 8.39 2.40 8.32
C ALA A 314 8.58 1.94 9.77
N PHE A 315 9.73 1.35 10.08
CA PHE A 315 10.01 0.72 11.38
C PHE A 315 10.98 1.50 12.27
N GLY A 316 11.46 2.65 11.83
CA GLY A 316 12.34 3.55 12.59
C GLY A 316 13.80 3.09 12.66
N PHE A 317 14.32 2.39 11.64
CA PHE A 317 15.70 1.87 11.62
C PHE A 317 16.70 2.79 10.90
N GLY A 318 16.38 4.07 10.80
CA GLY A 318 17.16 5.05 10.04
C GLY A 318 18.40 5.58 10.78
N ASP A 319 18.46 5.44 12.10
CA ASP A 319 19.60 5.90 12.90
C ASP A 319 20.69 4.83 12.98
N PRO A 320 21.87 5.03 12.35
CA PRO A 320 22.96 4.06 12.40
C PRO A 320 23.61 3.93 13.79
N LEU A 321 23.29 4.83 14.75
CA LEU A 321 23.78 4.79 16.12
C LEU A 321 22.95 3.89 17.03
N VAL A 322 21.74 3.51 16.61
CA VAL A 322 20.84 2.63 17.36
C VAL A 322 20.97 1.20 16.84
N ASP A 323 21.13 0.24 17.75
CA ASP A 323 21.24 -1.17 17.40
C ASP A 323 19.86 -1.77 17.12
N HIS A 324 19.52 -1.91 15.84
CA HIS A 324 18.29 -2.54 15.39
C HIS A 324 18.45 -4.03 15.03
N SER A 325 19.55 -4.69 15.44
CA SER A 325 19.81 -6.10 15.11
C SER A 325 18.72 -7.06 15.61
N MET A 326 18.08 -6.72 16.74
CA MET A 326 16.98 -7.49 17.33
C MET A 326 15.63 -7.33 16.60
N GLY A 327 15.54 -6.41 15.63
CA GLY A 327 14.33 -6.18 14.83
C GLY A 327 13.13 -5.69 15.66
N GLU A 328 13.40 -5.06 16.81
CA GLU A 328 12.41 -4.35 17.60
C GLU A 328 12.12 -3.01 16.92
N ILE A 329 10.85 -2.73 16.62
CA ILE A 329 10.43 -1.47 15.98
C ILE A 329 10.79 -0.31 16.91
N ASP A 330 11.42 0.72 16.35
CA ASP A 330 11.71 1.95 17.08
C ASP A 330 10.43 2.80 17.15
N GLU A 331 9.82 2.82 18.33
CA GLU A 331 8.56 3.54 18.57
C GLU A 331 8.73 5.07 18.49
N ASP A 332 9.94 5.59 18.70
CA ASP A 332 10.24 7.02 18.66
C ASP A 332 10.43 7.49 17.21
N GLU A 333 10.97 6.66 16.32
CA GLU A 333 11.28 7.03 14.93
C GLU A 333 10.37 6.38 13.87
N LYS A 334 9.52 5.41 14.21
CA LYS A 334 8.66 4.74 13.21
C LYS A 334 7.72 5.71 12.51
N ARG A 335 7.54 5.51 11.20
CA ARG A 335 6.64 6.31 10.35
C ARG A 335 5.43 5.52 9.89
N TRP A 336 5.41 4.20 10.08
CA TRP A 336 4.22 3.38 9.91
C TRP A 336 3.52 3.19 11.26
N VAL A 337 2.40 3.89 11.45
CA VAL A 337 1.69 3.99 12.73
C VAL A 337 0.37 3.22 12.63
N GLU A 338 0.45 1.96 13.02
CA GLU A 338 -0.69 1.06 13.15
C GLU A 338 -1.39 1.24 14.50
N ILE A 339 -2.68 1.61 14.49
CA ILE A 339 -3.44 1.96 15.70
C ILE A 339 -4.49 0.92 16.11
N ASP A 340 -4.69 -0.14 15.33
CA ASP A 340 -5.66 -1.19 15.63
C ASP A 340 -5.13 -2.14 16.71
N GLN A 341 -3.95 -2.73 16.54
CA GLN A 341 -3.31 -3.60 17.55
C GLN A 341 -2.44 -2.83 18.55
N GLN A 342 -2.07 -1.57 18.31
CA GLN A 342 -1.24 -0.76 19.23
C GLN A 342 0.02 -1.50 19.74
N GLY A 343 0.65 -2.33 18.89
CA GLY A 343 1.83 -3.12 19.26
C GLY A 343 1.58 -4.40 20.05
N THR A 344 0.33 -4.84 20.25
CA THR A 344 0.03 -6.03 21.07
C THR A 344 0.23 -7.38 20.38
N VAL A 345 0.50 -7.43 19.06
CA VAL A 345 0.63 -8.68 18.30
C VAL A 345 1.86 -8.67 17.39
N ALA A 346 2.62 -9.77 17.39
CA ALA A 346 3.73 -10.06 16.48
C ALA A 346 3.36 -11.23 15.51
N PRO A 347 3.81 -11.23 14.23
CA PRO A 347 4.64 -10.21 13.60
C PRO A 347 3.86 -8.92 13.36
N ALA A 348 4.51 -7.79 13.63
CA ALA A 348 3.89 -6.46 13.51
C ALA A 348 3.46 -6.16 12.06
N TRP A 349 4.04 -6.80 11.05
CA TRP A 349 3.71 -6.61 9.64
C TRP A 349 3.72 -7.93 8.85
N THR A 350 2.85 -8.04 7.86
CA THR A 350 2.75 -9.18 6.93
C THR A 350 2.63 -8.71 5.50
N ALA A 351 3.32 -9.36 4.57
CA ALA A 351 3.40 -8.92 3.17
C ALA A 351 2.12 -9.12 2.35
N PHE A 352 1.25 -10.08 2.72
CA PHE A 352 0.03 -10.40 2.00
C PHE A 352 -0.91 -11.23 2.89
N GLU A 353 -2.16 -11.37 2.46
CA GLU A 353 -3.16 -12.25 3.07
C GLU A 353 -3.33 -13.50 2.22
N LEU A 354 -3.46 -14.65 2.87
CA LEU A 354 -3.87 -15.90 2.23
C LEU A 354 -5.35 -16.13 2.52
N PHE A 355 -6.12 -16.38 1.47
CA PHE A 355 -7.55 -16.62 1.55
C PHE A 355 -7.82 -18.12 1.41
N ASN A 356 -8.79 -18.62 2.17
CA ASN A 356 -9.13 -20.04 2.20
C ASN A 356 -10.17 -20.44 1.17
#